data_AF-K1V7N7-F1
#
_entry.id   AF-K1V7N7-F1
#
_cell.length_a   1.000
_cell.length_b   1.000
_cell.length_c   1.000
_cell.angle_alpha   90.00
_cell.angle_beta   90.00
_cell.angle_gamma   90.00
#
_symmetry.space_group_name_H-M   'P 1'
#
loop_
_entity.id
_entity.type
_entity.pdbx_description
1 polymer ?
#
loop_
_entity_poly.entity_id
_entity_poly.type
_entity_poly.pdbx_seq_one_letter_code
_entity_poly.pdbx_strand_id
1 'polypeptide(L)'
;MKTNSIINKSLSDCCGCGSCRDVCPKEAISMVADDEGFLYPQVSQDKCINCGLCTKKCPTEQNNLTQNNHILESVCGKYDNCEKVKQTSSGGFCDAAAYQFIESGGVVYGAAYSQDYHTVVVTRIDRKE
;
A
#
# COMPACT_ATOMS: atom_id res chain seq x y z
N MET A 1 -10.32 31.15 3.83
CA MET A 1 -10.09 30.48 5.13
C MET A 1 -9.16 29.30 4.88
N LYS A 2 -8.09 29.12 5.67
CA LYS A 2 -7.23 27.94 5.56
C LYS A 2 -8.02 26.73 6.10
N THR A 3 -8.26 25.72 5.26
CA THR A 3 -8.91 24.47 5.65
C THR A 3 -7.89 23.54 6.29
N ASN A 4 -8.15 23.07 7.52
CA ASN A 4 -7.36 22.05 8.20
C ASN A 4 -7.94 20.68 7.84
N SER A 5 -8.08 20.42 6.55
CA SER A 5 -8.73 19.22 6.03
C SER A 5 -8.03 18.78 4.76
N ILE A 6 -8.02 17.48 4.52
CA ILE A 6 -7.44 16.85 3.33
C ILE A 6 -8.23 17.14 2.03
N ILE A 7 -9.27 17.98 2.08
CA ILE A 7 -10.11 18.37 0.92
C ILE A 7 -9.28 18.85 -0.28
N ASN A 8 -8.13 19.49 -0.03
CA ASN A 8 -7.28 20.03 -1.10
C ASN A 8 -6.05 19.15 -1.41
N LYS A 9 -6.01 17.91 -0.92
CA LYS A 9 -4.84 17.05 -1.11
C LYS A 9 -4.84 16.48 -2.54
N SER A 10 -3.70 16.62 -3.22
CA SER A 10 -3.51 16.03 -4.56
C SER A 10 -3.59 14.51 -4.50
N LEU A 11 -4.12 13.90 -5.57
CA LEU A 11 -4.12 12.45 -5.75
C LEU A 11 -2.68 11.90 -5.75
N SER A 12 -1.72 12.63 -6.30
CA SER A 12 -0.29 12.24 -6.33
C SER A 12 0.32 12.06 -4.94
N ASP A 13 -0.24 12.70 -3.91
CA ASP A 13 0.33 12.75 -2.56
C ASP A 13 -0.42 11.81 -1.60
N CYS A 14 -1.39 11.06 -2.12
CA CYS A 14 -2.25 10.14 -1.38
C CYS A 14 -1.94 8.70 -1.79
N CYS A 15 -1.60 7.85 -0.82
CA CYS A 15 -1.38 6.41 -1.05
C CYS A 15 -2.63 5.55 -0.75
N GLY A 16 -3.79 6.16 -0.55
CA GLY A 16 -5.05 5.44 -0.31
C GLY A 16 -5.14 4.66 1.01
N CYS A 17 -4.25 4.92 1.98
CA CYS A 17 -4.15 4.12 3.22
C CYS A 17 -5.40 4.13 4.15
N GLY A 18 -6.39 4.99 3.91
CA GLY A 18 -7.63 5.04 4.70
C GLY A 18 -7.51 5.68 6.10
N SER A 19 -6.31 5.98 6.59
CA SER A 19 -6.16 6.50 7.97
C SER A 19 -6.92 7.80 8.26
N CYS A 20 -7.17 8.62 7.25
CA CYS A 20 -7.96 9.85 7.37
C CYS A 20 -9.45 9.57 7.65
N ARG A 21 -10.01 8.52 7.05
CA ARG A 21 -11.36 8.01 7.36
C ARG A 21 -11.40 7.52 8.79
N ASP A 22 -10.47 6.64 9.16
CA ASP A 22 -10.52 5.94 10.44
C ASP A 22 -10.35 6.88 11.64
N VAL A 23 -9.61 7.99 11.48
CA VAL A 23 -9.43 9.00 12.55
C VAL A 23 -10.55 10.03 12.62
N CYS A 24 -11.49 10.05 11.66
CA CYS A 24 -12.51 11.09 11.59
C CYS A 24 -13.61 10.88 12.64
N PRO A 25 -13.74 11.75 13.67
CA PRO A 25 -14.73 11.54 14.75
C PRO A 25 -16.18 11.79 14.31
N LYS A 26 -16.39 12.32 13.09
CA LYS A 26 -17.71 12.62 12.53
C LYS A 26 -18.05 11.74 11.34
N GLU A 27 -17.21 10.75 11.03
CA GLU A 27 -17.37 9.86 9.88
C GLU A 27 -17.64 10.67 8.59
N ALA A 28 -16.97 11.82 8.46
CA ALA A 28 -17.16 12.76 7.37
C ALA A 28 -16.37 12.39 6.12
N ILE A 29 -15.62 11.28 6.14
CA ILE A 29 -14.71 10.89 5.06
C ILE A 29 -15.08 9.47 4.62
N SER A 30 -15.35 9.29 3.34
CA SER A 30 -15.48 7.99 2.67
C SER A 30 -14.27 7.72 1.78
N MET A 31 -13.94 6.45 1.55
CA MET A 31 -12.90 6.05 0.58
C MET A 31 -13.59 5.58 -0.69
N VAL A 32 -13.34 6.26 -1.81
CA VAL A 32 -14.00 6.02 -3.11
C VAL A 32 -12.95 5.59 -4.12
N ALA A 33 -13.24 4.53 -4.87
CA ALA A 33 -12.36 4.05 -5.94
C ALA A 33 -12.43 4.98 -7.16
N ASP A 34 -11.29 5.21 -7.80
CA ASP A 34 -11.23 5.74 -9.18
C ASP A 34 -11.46 4.63 -10.22
N ASP A 35 -11.33 4.98 -11.49
CA ASP A 35 -11.52 4.06 -12.63
C ASP A 35 -10.48 2.92 -12.65
N GLU A 36 -9.35 3.09 -11.96
CA GLU A 36 -8.28 2.10 -11.83
C GLU A 36 -8.39 1.28 -10.51
N GLY A 37 -9.39 1.59 -9.67
CA GLY A 37 -9.63 0.91 -8.40
C GLY A 37 -8.85 1.47 -7.21
N PHE A 38 -8.09 2.55 -7.37
CA PHE A 38 -7.37 3.19 -6.28
C PHE A 38 -8.33 3.98 -5.38
N LEU A 39 -8.22 3.78 -4.07
CA LEU A 39 -9.10 4.40 -3.08
C LEU A 39 -8.62 5.79 -2.66
N TYR A 40 -9.47 6.80 -2.80
CA TYR A 40 -9.20 8.17 -2.38
C TYR A 40 -10.26 8.72 -1.42
N PRO A 41 -9.87 9.60 -0.49
CA PRO A 41 -10.80 10.17 0.47
C PRO A 41 -11.72 11.21 -0.17
N GLN A 42 -13.02 11.08 0.04
CA GLN A 42 -14.03 12.08 -0.27
C GLN A 42 -14.63 12.64 1.04
N VAL A 43 -14.63 13.97 1.20
CA VAL A 43 -15.07 14.63 2.43
C VAL A 43 -16.48 15.20 2.27
N SER A 44 -17.40 14.75 3.13
CA SER A 44 -18.72 15.36 3.32
C SER A 44 -18.58 16.66 4.11
N GLN A 45 -18.78 17.79 3.43
CA GLN A 45 -18.58 19.13 4.01
C GLN A 45 -19.61 19.45 5.10
N ASP A 46 -20.81 18.90 5.00
CA ASP A 46 -21.90 19.04 5.98
C ASP A 46 -21.57 18.37 7.32
N LYS A 47 -20.77 17.29 7.32
CA LYS A 47 -20.33 16.60 8.55
C LYS A 47 -18.99 17.08 9.08
N CYS A 48 -18.19 17.71 8.22
CA CYS A 48 -16.82 18.10 8.55
C CYS A 48 -16.79 19.28 9.53
N ILE A 49 -16.27 19.04 10.73
CA ILE A 49 -16.06 20.07 11.76
C ILE A 49 -14.69 20.76 11.68
N ASN A 50 -13.93 20.54 10.59
CA ASN A 50 -12.61 21.13 10.34
C ASN A 50 -11.59 20.95 11.49
N CYS A 51 -11.59 19.77 12.13
CA CYS A 51 -10.76 19.49 13.31
C CYS A 51 -9.26 19.25 13.04
N GLY A 52 -8.82 19.06 11.79
CA GLY A 52 -7.40 18.82 11.48
C GLY A 52 -6.86 17.41 11.68
N LEU A 53 -7.63 16.49 12.27
CA LEU A 53 -7.13 15.14 12.60
C LEU A 53 -6.70 14.34 11.36
N CYS A 54 -7.42 14.45 10.25
CA CYS A 54 -7.09 13.78 8.98
C CYS A 54 -5.72 14.20 8.44
N THR A 55 -5.40 15.49 8.47
CA THR A 55 -4.08 16.02 8.08
C THR A 55 -3.02 15.60 9.08
N LYS A 56 -3.29 15.74 10.39
CA LYS A 56 -2.33 15.39 11.45
C LYS A 56 -1.92 13.92 11.41
N LYS A 57 -2.83 13.01 11.07
CA LYS A 57 -2.55 11.56 11.02
C LYS A 57 -1.96 11.13 9.67
N CYS A 58 -2.03 11.96 8.64
CA CYS A 58 -1.56 11.62 7.32
C CYS A 58 -0.04 11.40 7.31
N PRO A 59 0.45 10.20 6.95
CA PRO A 59 1.88 9.91 6.97
C PRO A 59 2.65 10.76 5.95
N THR A 60 2.03 11.12 4.83
CA THR A 60 2.68 11.93 3.79
C THR A 60 2.79 13.41 4.15
N GLU A 61 2.02 13.90 5.14
CA GLU A 61 2.17 15.26 5.70
C GLU A 61 3.25 15.33 6.78
N GLN A 62 3.56 14.20 7.43
CA GLN A 62 4.56 14.11 8.50
C GLN A 62 6.00 13.90 7.98
N ASN A 63 6.23 14.06 6.68
CA ASN A 63 7.53 13.83 6.05
C ASN A 63 8.57 14.91 6.42
N ASN A 64 8.95 14.97 7.68
CA ASN A 64 10.27 15.39 8.13
C ASN A 64 11.25 14.23 7.91
N LEU A 65 11.27 13.65 6.71
CA LEU A 65 12.34 12.73 6.32
C LEU A 65 13.60 13.59 6.27
N THR A 66 14.40 13.55 7.34
CA THR A 66 15.76 14.06 7.33
C THR A 66 16.43 13.45 6.11
N GLN A 67 16.77 14.28 5.12
CA GLN A 67 17.50 13.90 3.93
C GLN A 67 18.91 13.44 4.32
N ASN A 68 19.01 12.27 4.95
CA ASN A 68 20.25 11.53 5.02
C ASN A 68 20.40 10.84 3.65
N ASN A 69 20.67 11.66 2.62
CA ASN A 69 20.82 11.26 1.22
C ASN A 69 22.14 10.51 1.00
N HIS A 70 22.40 9.44 1.75
CA HIS A 70 23.29 8.40 1.27
C HIS A 70 22.48 7.59 0.28
N ILE A 71 22.52 8.00 -0.99
CA ILE A 71 21.98 7.21 -2.09
C ILE A 71 22.74 5.88 -2.06
N LEU A 72 22.06 4.84 -1.59
CA LEU A 72 22.54 3.47 -1.73
C LEU A 72 22.41 3.11 -3.21
N GLU A 73 23.44 2.48 -3.78
CA GLU A 73 23.35 1.93 -5.13
C GLU A 73 22.18 0.94 -5.19
N SER A 74 21.29 1.13 -6.17
CA SER A 74 20.14 0.26 -6.40
C SER A 74 20.36 -0.58 -7.65
N VAL A 75 20.08 -1.88 -7.56
CA VAL A 75 20.07 -2.79 -8.70
C VAL A 75 18.64 -3.22 -8.99
N CYS A 76 18.29 -3.31 -10.27
CA CYS A 76 17.01 -3.87 -10.72
C CYS A 76 17.26 -5.13 -11.55
N GLY A 77 16.34 -6.08 -11.48
CA GLY A 77 16.40 -7.34 -12.22
C GLY A 77 15.00 -7.89 -12.42
N LYS A 78 14.82 -8.66 -13.50
CA LYS A 78 13.60 -9.40 -13.81
C LYS A 78 13.96 -10.75 -14.40
N TYR A 79 13.02 -11.68 -14.44
CA TYR A 79 13.22 -12.90 -15.24
C TYR A 79 13.39 -12.58 -16.73
N ASP A 80 14.23 -13.36 -17.40
CA ASP A 80 14.39 -13.32 -18.86
C ASP A 80 13.14 -13.84 -19.60
N ASN A 81 12.27 -14.56 -18.89
CA ASN A 81 11.01 -15.07 -19.43
C ASN A 81 9.85 -14.09 -19.16
N CYS A 82 9.41 -13.39 -20.21
CA CYS A 82 8.32 -12.43 -20.14
C CYS A 82 6.99 -13.01 -19.66
N GLU A 83 6.67 -14.27 -19.95
CA GLU A 83 5.42 -14.90 -19.49
C GLU A 83 5.44 -15.13 -17.98
N LYS A 84 6.60 -15.52 -17.42
CA LYS A 84 6.75 -15.58 -15.95
C LYS A 84 6.68 -14.20 -15.31
N VAL A 85 7.29 -13.18 -15.93
CA VAL A 85 7.21 -11.80 -15.42
C VAL A 85 5.76 -11.36 -15.25
N LYS A 86 4.90 -11.61 -16.24
CA LYS A 86 3.46 -11.26 -16.19
C LYS A 86 2.69 -11.94 -15.05
N GLN A 87 3.19 -13.06 -14.55
CA GLN A 87 2.56 -13.81 -13.46
C GLN A 87 3.06 -13.37 -12.07
N THR A 88 3.95 -12.37 -12.00
CA THR A 88 4.59 -11.94 -10.75
C THR A 88 4.50 -10.42 -10.57
N SER A 89 4.27 -9.96 -9.34
CA SER A 89 4.16 -8.52 -9.06
C SER A 89 5.51 -7.81 -8.95
N SER A 90 6.59 -8.52 -8.62
CA SER A 90 7.94 -7.97 -8.39
C SER A 90 8.93 -8.22 -9.54
N GLY A 91 8.42 -8.42 -10.77
CA GLY A 91 9.25 -8.72 -11.94
C GLY A 91 9.93 -10.09 -11.90
N GLY A 92 9.57 -10.94 -10.93
CA GLY A 92 10.14 -12.27 -10.73
C GLY A 92 11.16 -12.37 -9.59
N PHE A 93 11.56 -11.26 -8.97
CA PHE A 93 12.58 -11.29 -7.91
C PHE A 93 12.12 -12.09 -6.68
N CYS A 94 10.93 -11.80 -6.16
CA CYS A 94 10.43 -12.49 -4.95
C CYS A 94 10.24 -13.99 -5.20
N ASP A 95 9.77 -14.34 -6.38
CA ASP A 95 9.60 -15.73 -6.83
C ASP A 95 10.96 -16.45 -6.90
N ALA A 96 11.98 -15.82 -7.51
CA ALA A 96 13.34 -16.36 -7.59
C ALA A 96 13.97 -16.55 -6.20
N ALA A 97 13.84 -15.54 -5.33
CA ALA A 97 14.35 -15.60 -3.97
C ALA A 97 13.66 -16.70 -3.14
N ALA A 98 12.33 -16.84 -3.28
CA ALA A 98 11.57 -17.89 -2.63
C ALA A 98 12.04 -19.29 -3.08
N TYR A 99 12.23 -19.50 -4.39
CA TYR A 99 12.72 -20.76 -4.92
C TYR A 99 14.11 -21.13 -4.41
N GLN A 100 15.05 -20.17 -4.41
CA GLN A 100 16.40 -20.40 -3.91
C GLN A 100 16.39 -20.76 -2.41
N PHE A 101 15.52 -20.12 -1.63
CA PHE A 101 15.37 -20.39 -0.20
C PHE A 101 14.84 -21.81 0.05
N ILE A 102 13.83 -22.24 -0.71
CA ILE A 102 13.27 -23.59 -0.64
C ILE A 102 14.32 -24.64 -1.03
N GLU A 103 15.09 -24.41 -2.11
CA GLU A 103 16.18 -25.31 -2.51
C GLU A 103 17.28 -25.45 -1.46
N SER A 104 17.47 -24.41 -0.64
CA SER A 104 18.39 -24.43 0.49
C SER A 104 17.83 -25.15 1.72
N GLY A 105 16.67 -25.82 1.60
CA GLY A 105 15.97 -26.50 2.69
C GLY A 105 15.09 -25.59 3.54
N GLY A 106 14.89 -24.34 3.11
CA GLY A 106 14.02 -23.37 3.75
C GLY A 106 12.53 -23.60 3.47
N VAL A 107 11.69 -22.82 4.15
CA VAL A 107 10.23 -22.84 3.98
C VAL A 107 9.73 -21.42 3.76
N VAL A 108 8.93 -21.22 2.72
CA VAL A 108 8.29 -19.93 2.41
C VAL A 108 6.82 -20.00 2.81
N TYR A 109 6.31 -18.91 3.37
CA TYR A 109 4.89 -18.76 3.67
C TYR A 109 4.31 -17.61 2.85
N GLY A 110 3.28 -17.91 2.05
CA GLY A 110 2.47 -16.90 1.38
C GLY A 110 1.24 -16.56 2.21
N ALA A 111 0.79 -15.31 2.18
CA ALA A 111 -0.46 -14.88 2.79
C ALA A 111 -1.31 -14.18 1.74
N ALA A 112 -2.56 -14.62 1.60
CA ALA A 112 -3.52 -14.04 0.67
C ALA A 112 -4.88 -13.89 1.36
N TYR A 113 -5.66 -12.88 0.98
CA TYR A 113 -7.04 -12.81 1.39
C TYR A 113 -7.84 -13.98 0.80
N SER A 114 -8.82 -14.48 1.55
CA SER A 114 -9.87 -15.35 1.00
C SER A 114 -10.64 -14.61 -0.11
N GLN A 115 -11.36 -15.36 -0.97
CA GLN A 115 -12.13 -14.77 -2.06
C GLN A 115 -13.20 -13.77 -1.59
N ASP A 116 -13.68 -13.93 -0.36
CA ASP A 116 -14.63 -13.03 0.28
C ASP A 116 -13.95 -11.87 1.06
N TYR A 117 -12.62 -11.79 1.06
CA TYR A 117 -11.79 -10.80 1.77
C TYR A 117 -11.97 -10.74 3.30
N HIS A 118 -12.63 -11.72 3.92
CA HIS A 118 -12.87 -11.72 5.38
C HIS A 118 -11.77 -12.39 6.19
N THR A 119 -10.96 -13.25 5.57
CA THR A 119 -9.90 -13.99 6.25
C THR A 119 -8.59 -13.92 5.48
N VAL A 120 -7.48 -14.14 6.18
CA VAL A 120 -6.16 -14.31 5.57
C VAL A 120 -5.83 -15.80 5.57
N VAL A 121 -5.65 -16.36 4.38
CA VAL A 121 -5.19 -17.71 4.15
C VAL A 121 -3.66 -17.69 4.08
N VAL A 122 -3.03 -18.50 4.93
CA VAL A 122 -1.57 -18.66 4.94
C VAL A 122 -1.22 -20.02 4.33
N THR A 123 -0.40 -20.00 3.28
CA THR A 123 0.04 -21.20 2.56
C THR A 123 1.52 -21.44 2.84
N ARG A 124 1.84 -22.63 3.34
CA ARG A 124 3.22 -23.10 3.52
C ARG A 124 3.73 -23.74 2.23
N ILE A 125 4.91 -23.35 1.78
CA ILE A 125 5.57 -23.86 0.58
C ILE A 125 6.97 -24.32 0.98
N ASP A 126 7.21 -25.63 0.89
CA ASP A 126 8.48 -26.28 1.28
C ASP A 126 9.07 -27.16 0.17
N ARG A 127 8.51 -27.10 -1.04
CA ARG A 127 9.00 -27.76 -2.24
C ARG A 127 8.59 -26.98 -3.49
N LYS A 128 9.34 -27.17 -4.59
CA LYS A 128 8.93 -26.70 -5.92
C LYS A 128 7.80 -27.60 -6.45
N GLU A 129 6.78 -26.99 -7.04
CA GLU A 129 5.76 -27.68 -7.85
C GLU A 129 6.18 -27.73 -9.32
#